data_AF-A0A0N0E785-F1
#
_entry.id   AF-A0A0N0E785-F1
#
_cell.length_a   1.000
_cell.length_b   1.000
_cell.length_c   1.000
_cell.angle_alpha   90.00
_cell.angle_beta   90.00
_cell.angle_gamma   90.00
#
_symmetry.space_group_name_H-M   'P 1'
#
loop_
_entity.id
_entity.type
_entity.pdbx_description
1 polymer ?
#
loop_
_entity_poly.entity_id
_entity_poly.type
_entity_poly.pdbx_seq_one_letter_code
_entity_poly.pdbx_strand_id
1 'polypeptide(L)'
;MDWQAAININRQALLRIVAALVALVQIGNAVPHVVRHQILRVLDPAESAARRLIVLAARVQKSAEIVSAASANPNLPDFAAFNRTIQTPRFKLFDPRKRFDWLDDQPAKQMPKAMPRISVIGVSDPVFETPKELNQDNTALTRRLQALQDALSDLPREAKRLSRQMQKRKTAPAGPKRVPPLRPGLPPGFRQKPDHTVDCVLKECHALVLQHMALTDTS
;
A
#
# COMPACT_ATOMS: atom_id res chain seq x y z
N MET A 1 11.87 0.83 24.72
CA MET A 1 10.69 0.22 24.08
C MET A 1 11.17 -0.98 23.28
N ASP A 2 10.53 -2.15 23.41
CA ASP A 2 10.86 -3.30 22.57
C ASP A 2 10.19 -3.14 21.20
N TRP A 3 10.94 -2.61 20.24
CA TRP A 3 10.48 -2.38 18.88
C TRP A 3 10.14 -3.68 18.16
N GLN A 4 10.83 -4.78 18.46
CA GLN A 4 10.63 -6.05 17.78
C GLN A 4 9.31 -6.69 18.21
N ALA A 5 8.98 -6.62 19.51
CA ALA A 5 7.68 -7.04 20.01
C ALA A 5 6.54 -6.23 19.36
N ALA A 6 6.67 -4.90 19.29
CA ALA A 6 5.66 -4.04 18.67
C ALA A 6 5.45 -4.35 17.18
N ILE A 7 6.53 -4.60 16.43
CA ILE A 7 6.47 -5.03 15.02
C ILE A 7 5.70 -6.35 14.90
N ASN A 8 6.01 -7.34 15.75
CA ASN A 8 5.40 -8.67 15.68
C ASN A 8 3.90 -8.64 15.99
N ILE A 9 3.47 -7.88 17.00
CA ILE A 9 2.05 -7.72 17.36
C ILE A 9 1.26 -7.14 16.18
N ASN A 10 1.73 -6.04 15.62
CA ASN A 10 1.07 -5.37 14.51
C ASN A 10 1.10 -6.23 13.22
N ARG A 11 2.19 -6.95 12.97
CA ARG A 11 2.30 -7.92 11.86
C ARG A 11 1.24 -9.01 11.98
N GLN A 12 1.07 -9.60 13.15
CA GLN A 12 0.07 -10.65 13.38
C GLN A 12 -1.35 -10.11 13.19
N ALA A 13 -1.64 -8.89 13.67
CA ALA A 13 -2.92 -8.24 13.45
C ALA A 13 -3.22 -8.05 11.95
N LEU A 14 -2.24 -7.57 11.17
CA LEU A 14 -2.39 -7.42 9.72
C LEU A 14 -2.57 -8.76 9.00
N LEU A 15 -1.84 -9.81 9.39
CA LEU A 15 -1.99 -11.14 8.79
C LEU A 15 -3.42 -11.68 8.98
N ARG A 16 -4.03 -11.47 10.15
CA ARG A 16 -5.44 -11.86 10.39
C ARG A 16 -6.41 -11.09 9.48
N ILE A 17 -6.21 -9.79 9.32
CA ILE A 17 -7.03 -8.94 8.43
C ILE A 17 -6.88 -9.41 6.98
N VAL A 18 -5.65 -9.63 6.51
CA VAL A 18 -5.38 -10.08 5.14
C VAL A 18 -5.97 -11.46 4.87
N ALA A 19 -5.88 -12.40 5.83
CA ALA A 19 -6.49 -13.71 5.71
C ALA A 19 -8.02 -13.61 5.50
N ALA A 20 -8.69 -12.74 6.25
CA ALA A 20 -10.12 -12.48 6.08
C ALA A 20 -10.44 -11.89 4.69
N LEU A 21 -9.65 -10.92 4.21
CA LEU A 21 -9.83 -10.34 2.88
C LEU A 21 -9.61 -11.35 1.75
N VAL A 22 -8.62 -12.23 1.88
CA VAL A 22 -8.35 -13.30 0.91
C VAL A 22 -9.53 -14.26 0.84
N ALA A 23 -10.07 -14.68 1.98
CA ALA A 23 -11.25 -15.53 2.04
C ALA A 23 -12.45 -14.87 1.32
N LEU A 24 -12.69 -13.58 1.55
CA LEU A 24 -13.77 -12.83 0.88
C LEU A 24 -13.62 -12.79 -0.65
N VAL A 25 -12.38 -12.64 -1.15
CA VAL A 25 -12.13 -12.57 -2.59
C VAL A 25 -12.18 -13.95 -3.26
N GLN A 26 -11.84 -15.03 -2.54
CA GLN A 26 -11.85 -16.39 -3.10
C GLN A 26 -13.26 -16.98 -3.27
N ILE A 27 -14.28 -16.43 -2.61
CA ILE A 27 -15.67 -16.90 -2.70
C ILE A 27 -16.31 -16.61 -4.07
N GLY A 28 -15.74 -15.70 -4.89
CA GLY A 28 -16.29 -15.39 -6.21
C GLY A 28 -15.26 -14.94 -7.26
N ASN A 29 -15.38 -15.46 -8.48
CA ASN A 29 -14.50 -15.08 -9.60
C ASN A 29 -14.69 -13.62 -10.04
N ALA A 30 -15.88 -13.05 -9.80
CA ALA A 30 -16.21 -11.65 -10.02
C ALA A 30 -16.81 -11.06 -8.73
N VAL A 31 -16.29 -9.90 -8.30
CA VAL A 31 -16.81 -9.20 -7.11
C VAL A 31 -17.63 -7.99 -7.57
N PRO A 32 -18.87 -7.83 -7.08
CA PRO A 32 -19.67 -6.64 -7.34
C PRO A 32 -18.91 -5.38 -6.92
N HIS A 33 -19.04 -4.30 -7.69
CA HIS A 33 -18.33 -3.04 -7.46
C HIS A 33 -18.46 -2.51 -6.01
N VAL A 34 -19.66 -2.63 -5.42
CA VAL A 34 -19.94 -2.24 -4.04
C VAL A 34 -19.07 -3.02 -3.05
N VAL A 35 -19.01 -4.35 -3.19
CA VAL A 35 -18.20 -5.22 -2.33
C VAL A 35 -16.72 -4.94 -2.54
N ARG A 36 -16.29 -4.77 -3.79
CA ARG A 36 -14.91 -4.40 -4.12
C ARG A 36 -14.48 -3.11 -3.43
N HIS A 37 -15.35 -2.10 -3.39
CA HIS A 37 -15.08 -0.86 -2.67
C HIS A 37 -14.96 -1.06 -1.16
N GLN A 38 -15.77 -1.93 -0.56
CA GLN A 38 -15.62 -2.25 0.87
C GLN A 38 -14.29 -2.98 1.14
N ILE A 39 -13.89 -3.91 0.27
CA ILE A 39 -12.58 -4.57 0.36
C ILE A 39 -11.46 -3.54 0.26
N LEU A 40 -11.52 -2.62 -0.70
CA LEU A 40 -10.51 -1.57 -0.86
C LEU A 40 -10.43 -0.61 0.33
N ARG A 41 -11.56 -0.30 0.97
CA ARG A 41 -11.60 0.51 2.20
C ARG A 41 -10.80 -0.10 3.35
N VAL A 42 -10.67 -1.43 3.41
CA VAL A 42 -9.84 -2.13 4.40
C VAL A 42 -8.42 -2.37 3.87
N LEU A 43 -8.29 -2.72 2.59
CA LEU A 43 -7.00 -3.03 1.97
C LEU A 43 -6.06 -1.82 1.89
N ASP A 44 -6.57 -0.64 1.51
CA ASP A 44 -5.73 0.54 1.34
C ASP A 44 -5.06 0.97 2.67
N PRO A 45 -5.78 1.03 3.82
CA PRO A 45 -5.17 1.18 5.14
C PRO A 45 -4.22 0.04 5.53
N ALA A 46 -4.56 -1.22 5.21
CA ALA A 46 -3.70 -2.37 5.53
C ALA A 46 -2.34 -2.29 4.81
N GLU A 47 -2.34 -1.95 3.52
CA GLU A 47 -1.11 -1.73 2.77
C GLU A 47 -0.32 -0.54 3.34
N SER A 48 -1.00 0.52 3.77
CA SER A 48 -0.34 1.67 4.40
C SER A 48 0.33 1.32 5.73
N ALA A 49 -0.32 0.47 6.53
CA ALA A 49 0.20 -0.03 7.79
C ALA A 49 1.43 -0.93 7.55
N ALA A 50 1.34 -1.83 6.56
CA ALA A 50 2.46 -2.68 6.17
C ALA A 50 3.68 -1.87 5.71
N ARG A 51 3.51 -0.80 4.92
CA ARG A 51 4.64 0.09 4.54
C ARG A 51 5.30 0.72 5.76
N ARG A 52 4.51 1.14 6.76
CA ARG A 52 5.04 1.69 8.03
C ARG A 52 5.82 0.66 8.82
N LEU A 53 5.30 -0.56 8.95
CA LEU A 53 6.03 -1.66 9.59
C LEU A 53 7.34 -1.98 8.87
N ILE A 54 7.35 -2.02 7.54
CA ILE A 54 8.58 -2.26 6.77
C ILE A 54 9.60 -1.13 7.00
N VAL A 55 9.14 0.13 7.04
CA VAL A 55 10.00 1.28 7.35
C VAL A 55 10.58 1.18 8.77
N LEU A 56 9.75 0.83 9.76
CA LEU A 56 10.18 0.64 11.14
C LEU A 56 11.22 -0.49 11.22
N ALA A 57 10.92 -1.66 10.64
CA ALA A 57 11.81 -2.81 10.61
C ALA A 57 13.16 -2.50 9.91
N ALA A 58 13.13 -1.76 8.79
CA ALA A 58 14.34 -1.35 8.09
C ALA A 58 15.21 -0.42 8.93
N ARG A 59 14.61 0.46 9.73
CA ARG A 59 15.35 1.35 10.62
C ARG A 59 15.95 0.62 11.81
N VAL A 60 15.17 -0.24 12.46
CA VAL A 60 15.64 -1.09 13.57
C VAL A 60 16.82 -1.97 13.12
N GLN A 61 16.73 -2.59 11.94
CA GLN A 61 17.83 -3.39 11.36
C GLN A 61 19.05 -2.55 11.01
N LYS A 62 18.87 -1.35 10.44
CA LYS A 62 19.98 -0.48 10.10
C LYS A 62 20.81 -0.10 11.34
N SER A 63 20.16 0.15 12.47
CA SER A 63 20.85 0.40 13.74
C SER A 63 21.72 -0.79 14.17
N ALA A 64 21.32 -2.02 13.85
CA ALA A 64 22.11 -3.23 14.10
C ALA A 64 23.24 -3.46 13.07
N GLU A 65 22.98 -3.22 11.77
CA GLU A 65 23.94 -3.45 10.68
C GLU A 65 25.12 -2.48 10.68
N ILE A 66 24.99 -1.27 11.23
CA ILE A 66 26.12 -0.32 11.40
C ILE A 66 27.29 -0.96 12.17
N VAL A 67 27.02 -1.96 13.01
CA VAL A 67 28.02 -2.66 13.85
C VAL A 67 28.73 -3.80 13.09
N SER A 68 28.23 -4.25 11.93
CA SER A 68 28.70 -5.45 11.25
C SER A 68 28.81 -5.26 9.73
N ALA A 69 29.75 -4.43 9.28
CA ALA A 69 30.03 -4.25 7.86
C ALA A 69 31.23 -5.09 7.39
N ALA A 70 31.00 -6.37 7.07
CA ALA A 70 31.93 -7.16 6.25
C ALA A 70 31.23 -8.26 5.44
N SER A 71 31.75 -8.46 4.22
CA SER A 71 31.54 -9.55 3.27
C SER A 71 30.64 -9.24 2.07
N ALA A 72 31.30 -8.99 0.94
CA ALA A 72 30.74 -9.11 -0.40
C ALA A 72 30.87 -10.56 -0.85
N ASN A 73 29.76 -11.25 -1.05
CA ASN A 73 29.77 -12.60 -1.62
C ASN A 73 30.17 -12.54 -3.11
N PRO A 74 31.22 -13.25 -3.55
CA PRO A 74 31.75 -13.15 -4.91
C PRO A 74 30.94 -13.94 -5.97
N ASN A 75 29.99 -14.80 -5.57
CA ASN A 75 29.21 -15.62 -6.50
C ASN A 75 27.84 -14.98 -6.79
N LEU A 76 27.76 -14.20 -7.87
CA LEU A 76 26.49 -13.72 -8.42
C LEU A 76 25.79 -14.85 -9.19
N PRO A 77 24.49 -15.11 -8.96
CA PRO A 77 23.73 -16.07 -9.76
C PRO A 77 23.57 -15.58 -11.20
N ASP A 78 23.44 -16.52 -12.15
CA ASP A 78 23.15 -16.20 -13.55
C ASP A 78 21.73 -15.62 -13.69
N PHE A 79 21.66 -14.32 -13.99
CA PHE A 79 20.41 -13.60 -14.10
C PHE A 79 19.63 -13.92 -15.39
N ALA A 80 20.25 -14.59 -16.37
CA ALA A 80 19.58 -14.99 -17.62
C ALA A 80 18.66 -16.21 -17.42
N ALA A 81 18.96 -17.07 -16.45
CA ALA A 81 18.17 -18.28 -16.16
C ALA A 81 16.82 -18.01 -15.46
N PHE A 82 16.56 -16.78 -15.00
CA PHE A 82 15.28 -16.45 -14.38
C PHE A 82 14.17 -16.38 -15.42
N ASN A 83 13.21 -17.29 -15.29
CA ASN A 83 12.03 -17.35 -16.14
C ASN A 83 11.16 -16.08 -15.96
N ARG A 84 11.26 -15.12 -16.89
CA ARG A 84 10.60 -13.80 -16.82
C ARG A 84 9.07 -13.86 -17.06
N THR A 85 8.56 -15.04 -17.41
CA THR A 85 7.16 -15.27 -17.82
C THR A 85 6.17 -15.20 -16.65
N ILE A 86 6.60 -15.55 -15.43
CA ILE A 86 5.77 -15.48 -14.22
C ILE A 86 6.14 -14.22 -13.44
N GLN A 87 5.43 -13.11 -13.69
CA GLN A 87 5.57 -11.92 -12.86
C GLN A 87 4.90 -12.14 -11.51
N THR A 88 5.69 -12.48 -10.49
CA THR A 88 5.22 -12.54 -9.11
C THR A 88 4.78 -11.15 -8.67
N PRO A 89 3.56 -11.01 -8.09
CA PRO A 89 3.10 -9.72 -7.63
C PRO A 89 3.97 -9.25 -6.46
N ARG A 90 4.52 -8.03 -6.56
CA ARG A 90 5.41 -7.47 -5.54
C ARG A 90 4.76 -6.32 -4.81
N PHE A 91 4.96 -6.29 -3.50
CA PHE A 91 4.45 -5.22 -2.66
C PHE A 91 5.12 -3.88 -2.99
N LYS A 92 4.34 -2.80 -3.02
CA LYS A 92 4.84 -1.44 -3.26
C LYS A 92 5.35 -0.83 -1.97
N LEU A 93 6.67 -0.67 -1.87
CA LEU A 93 7.34 -0.15 -0.66
C LEU A 93 7.05 1.32 -0.32
N PHE A 94 6.70 2.14 -1.32
CA PHE A 94 6.52 3.58 -1.15
C PHE A 94 5.03 3.92 -1.05
N ASP A 95 4.69 4.85 -0.16
CA ASP A 95 3.33 5.37 -0.09
C ASP A 95 2.95 6.04 -1.43
N PRO A 96 1.71 5.84 -1.92
CA PRO A 96 1.21 6.61 -3.05
C PRO A 96 1.25 8.10 -2.69
N ARG A 97 1.76 8.91 -3.62
CA ARG A 97 1.86 10.36 -3.44
C ARG A 97 0.47 11.00 -3.49
N LYS A 98 0.31 12.13 -2.81
CA LYS A 98 -0.85 13.00 -2.99
C LYS A 98 -0.84 13.46 -4.45
N ARG A 99 -1.90 13.12 -5.18
CA ARG A 99 -2.17 13.69 -6.50
C ARG A 99 -2.72 15.08 -6.26
N PHE A 100 -2.11 16.06 -6.90
CA PHE A 100 -2.53 17.46 -6.86
C PHE A 100 -3.20 17.84 -8.19
N ASP A 101 -3.59 16.85 -8.98
CA ASP A 101 -4.16 16.97 -10.31
C ASP A 101 -5.47 17.79 -10.36
N TRP A 102 -6.08 18.10 -9.21
CA TRP A 102 -7.16 19.08 -9.09
C TRP A 102 -6.68 20.53 -9.31
N LEU A 103 -5.44 20.83 -8.91
CA LEU A 103 -4.80 22.14 -9.14
C LEU A 103 -4.37 22.33 -10.59
N ASP A 104 -4.23 21.23 -11.34
CA ASP A 104 -4.04 21.31 -12.77
C ASP A 104 -5.40 21.65 -13.38
N ASP A 105 -5.53 22.83 -14.01
CA ASP A 105 -6.67 23.26 -14.84
C ASP A 105 -6.80 22.41 -16.13
N GLN A 106 -6.51 21.11 -16.05
CA GLN A 106 -6.77 20.19 -17.14
C GLN A 106 -8.28 20.03 -17.22
N PRO A 107 -8.91 20.32 -18.37
CA PRO A 107 -10.34 20.17 -18.52
C PRO A 107 -10.70 18.72 -18.17
N ALA A 108 -11.54 18.53 -17.14
CA ALA A 108 -12.09 17.23 -16.83
C ALA A 108 -12.57 16.62 -18.15
N LYS A 109 -12.14 15.38 -18.47
CA LYS A 109 -12.52 14.68 -19.71
C LYS A 109 -14.01 14.92 -19.94
N GLN A 110 -14.33 15.70 -20.97
CA GLN A 110 -15.71 16.11 -21.23
C GLN A 110 -16.54 14.82 -21.36
N MET A 111 -17.52 14.65 -20.49
CA MET A 111 -18.52 13.61 -20.69
C MET A 111 -19.14 13.85 -22.07
N PRO A 112 -19.38 12.78 -22.86
CA PRO A 112 -20.14 12.94 -24.09
C PRO A 112 -21.46 13.62 -23.73
N LYS A 113 -21.78 14.73 -24.42
CA LYS A 113 -23.04 15.48 -24.26
C LYS A 113 -24.20 14.61 -24.71
N ALA A 114 -24.69 13.74 -23.84
CA ALA A 114 -25.91 12.98 -24.05
C ALA A 114 -26.98 13.51 -23.09
N MET A 115 -27.72 14.52 -23.56
CA MET A 115 -28.98 15.05 -23.02
C MET A 115 -28.98 15.55 -21.55
N PRO A 116 -29.78 16.56 -21.19
CA PRO A 116 -29.89 16.97 -19.79
C PRO A 116 -30.46 15.81 -18.95
N ARG A 117 -29.72 15.40 -17.90
CA ARG A 117 -30.15 14.42 -16.88
C ARG A 117 -31.12 15.05 -15.88
N ILE A 118 -32.13 15.76 -16.37
CA ILE A 118 -33.13 16.43 -15.54
C ILE A 118 -34.49 15.83 -15.95
N SER A 119 -35.07 15.03 -15.06
CA SER A 119 -36.47 14.65 -15.14
C SER A 119 -37.30 15.58 -14.27
N VAL A 120 -38.43 16.04 -14.80
CA VAL A 120 -39.40 16.84 -14.05
C VAL A 120 -40.52 15.88 -13.66
N ILE A 121 -40.79 15.77 -12.35
CA ILE A 121 -41.80 14.87 -11.80
C ILE A 121 -43.16 15.14 -12.48
N GLY A 122 -43.73 14.11 -13.12
CA GLY A 122 -45.02 14.19 -13.81
C GLY A 122 -44.99 14.83 -15.21
N VAL A 123 -43.82 15.22 -15.71
CA VAL A 123 -43.66 15.86 -17.04
C VAL A 123 -42.75 15.05 -17.96
N SER A 124 -41.64 14.51 -17.44
CA SER A 124 -40.73 13.68 -18.23
C SER A 124 -40.40 12.37 -17.52
N ASP A 125 -40.36 11.29 -18.30
CA ASP A 125 -39.92 10.00 -17.81
C ASP A 125 -38.40 10.03 -17.59
N PRO A 126 -37.91 9.66 -16.40
CA PRO A 126 -36.48 9.57 -16.15
C PRO A 126 -35.86 8.48 -17.02
N VAL A 127 -34.91 8.86 -17.87
CA VAL A 127 -34.05 7.89 -18.56
C VAL A 127 -33.00 7.40 -17.58
N PHE A 128 -33.19 6.21 -17.02
CA PHE A 128 -32.17 5.53 -16.24
C PHE A 128 -31.21 4.81 -17.19
N GLU A 129 -29.93 5.18 -17.16
CA GLU A 129 -28.90 4.31 -17.72
C GLU A 129 -28.98 2.97 -16.96
N THR A 130 -29.20 1.87 -17.69
CA THR A 130 -29.09 0.54 -17.09
C THR A 130 -27.69 0.43 -16.50
N PRO A 131 -27.54 0.19 -15.19
CA PRO A 131 -26.21 0.08 -14.59
C PRO A 131 -25.48 -1.03 -15.32
N LYS A 132 -24.39 -0.67 -16.02
CA LYS A 132 -23.53 -1.67 -16.65
C LYS A 132 -23.01 -2.56 -15.52
N GLU A 133 -23.40 -3.83 -15.51
CA GLU A 133 -22.85 -4.83 -14.60
C GLU A 133 -21.38 -5.04 -14.92
N LEU A 134 -20.54 -4.13 -14.43
CA LEU A 134 -19.11 -4.20 -14.58
C LEU A 134 -18.61 -5.15 -13.48
N ASN A 135 -18.84 -6.45 -13.67
CA ASN A 135 -18.12 -7.48 -12.96
C ASN A 135 -16.64 -7.29 -13.31
N GLN A 136 -15.91 -6.58 -12.43
CA GLN A 136 -14.50 -6.27 -12.64
C GLN A 136 -13.67 -7.51 -12.34
N ASP A 137 -12.67 -7.77 -13.19
CA ASP A 137 -11.70 -8.84 -12.97
C ASP A 137 -11.05 -8.70 -11.59
N ASN A 138 -11.24 -9.71 -10.74
CA ASN A 138 -10.65 -9.75 -9.40
C ASN A 138 -9.13 -10.01 -9.42
N THR A 139 -8.55 -10.30 -10.58
CA THR A 139 -7.13 -10.65 -10.75
C THR A 139 -6.18 -9.57 -10.22
N ALA A 140 -6.52 -8.29 -10.39
CA ALA A 140 -5.72 -7.19 -9.86
C ALA A 140 -5.80 -7.12 -8.33
N LEU A 141 -6.96 -7.43 -7.76
CA LEU A 141 -7.20 -7.43 -6.32
C LEU A 141 -6.49 -8.62 -5.65
N THR A 142 -6.59 -9.82 -6.23
CA THR A 142 -5.90 -11.02 -5.74
C THR A 142 -4.38 -10.84 -5.78
N ARG A 143 -3.83 -10.28 -6.86
CA ARG A 143 -2.40 -9.95 -6.95
C ARG A 143 -1.96 -8.95 -5.87
N ARG A 144 -2.77 -7.93 -5.57
CA ARG A 144 -2.46 -6.98 -4.47
C ARG A 144 -2.45 -7.68 -3.11
N LEU A 145 -3.44 -8.52 -2.83
CA LEU A 145 -3.53 -9.28 -1.59
C LEU A 145 -2.37 -10.26 -1.43
N GLN A 146 -2.03 -10.99 -2.50
CA GLN A 146 -0.89 -11.91 -2.52
C GLN A 146 0.42 -11.17 -2.25
N ALA A 147 0.65 -10.04 -2.93
CA ALA A 147 1.82 -9.21 -2.68
C ALA A 147 1.92 -8.73 -1.21
N LEU A 148 0.79 -8.34 -0.62
CA LEU A 148 0.74 -7.92 0.78
C LEU A 148 1.00 -9.09 1.73
N GLN A 149 0.41 -10.26 1.47
CA GLN A 149 0.64 -11.49 2.24
C GLN A 149 2.12 -11.90 2.21
N ASP A 150 2.73 -11.91 1.02
CA ASP A 150 4.15 -12.24 0.84
C ASP A 150 5.07 -11.23 1.54
N ALA A 151 4.70 -9.94 1.53
CA ALA A 151 5.48 -8.93 2.23
C ALA A 151 5.39 -9.07 3.75
N LEU A 152 4.21 -9.44 4.28
CA LEU A 152 4.03 -9.69 5.70
C LEU A 152 4.66 -11.02 6.13
N SER A 153 4.69 -12.04 5.28
CA SER A 153 5.31 -13.34 5.59
C SER A 153 6.81 -13.18 5.85
N ASP A 154 7.51 -12.39 5.03
CA ASP A 154 8.95 -12.11 5.17
C ASP A 154 9.26 -10.60 5.25
N LEU A 155 8.95 -10.02 6.42
CA LEU A 155 9.25 -8.60 6.71
C LEU A 155 10.75 -8.26 6.64
N PRO A 156 11.69 -9.09 7.17
CA PRO A 156 13.10 -8.76 7.12
C PRO A 156 13.65 -8.61 5.70
N ARG A 157 13.21 -9.46 4.77
CA ARG A 157 13.59 -9.33 3.36
C ARG A 157 13.10 -8.03 2.74
N GLU A 158 11.86 -7.65 3.02
CA GLU A 158 11.26 -6.41 2.55
C GLU A 158 11.95 -5.17 3.13
N ALA A 159 12.33 -5.23 4.41
CA ALA A 159 13.12 -4.20 5.09
C ALA A 159 14.49 -4.00 4.43
N LYS A 160 15.22 -5.08 4.15
CA LYS A 160 16.49 -5.03 3.41
C LYS A 160 16.31 -4.48 1.99
N ARG A 161 15.23 -4.87 1.30
CA ARG A 161 14.89 -4.34 -0.03
C ARG A 161 14.68 -2.83 0.02
N LEU A 162 13.96 -2.35 1.03
CA LEU A 162 13.75 -0.92 1.25
C LEU A 162 15.06 -0.18 1.54
N SER A 163 15.91 -0.71 2.42
CA SER A 163 17.21 -0.10 2.76
C SER A 163 18.10 0.06 1.52
N ARG A 164 18.20 -0.98 0.68
CA ARG A 164 18.93 -0.93 -0.60
C ARG A 164 18.35 0.13 -1.54
N GLN A 165 17.03 0.21 -1.63
CA GLN A 165 16.39 1.21 -2.49
C GLN A 165 16.63 2.62 -1.94
N MET A 166 16.61 2.82 -0.63
CA MET A 166 16.92 4.10 0.01
C MET A 166 18.37 4.54 -0.18
N GLN A 167 19.34 3.62 -0.12
CA GLN A 167 20.75 3.91 -0.44
C GLN A 167 20.90 4.47 -1.87
N LYS A 168 20.28 3.80 -2.86
CA LYS A 168 20.27 4.28 -4.26
C LYS A 168 19.59 5.64 -4.42
N ARG A 169 18.57 5.92 -3.62
CA ARG A 169 17.86 7.21 -3.67
C ARG A 169 18.62 8.33 -3.00
N LYS A 170 19.43 8.04 -1.97
CA LYS A 170 20.26 9.04 -1.29
C LYS A 170 21.27 9.69 -2.24
N THR A 171 21.80 8.92 -3.19
CA THR A 171 22.76 9.38 -4.21
C THR A 171 22.09 9.95 -5.47
N ALA A 172 20.77 9.85 -5.60
CA ALA A 172 20.05 10.37 -6.76
C ALA A 172 20.01 11.91 -6.74
N PRO A 173 19.96 12.57 -7.91
CA PRO A 173 19.75 14.02 -7.97
C PRO A 173 18.41 14.42 -7.34
N ALA A 174 18.28 15.69 -6.98
CA ALA A 174 17.03 16.25 -6.45
C ALA A 174 15.87 15.99 -7.44
N GLY A 175 14.73 15.54 -6.92
CA GLY A 175 13.54 15.25 -7.73
C GLY A 175 12.81 13.98 -7.31
N PRO A 176 11.93 13.42 -8.18
CA PRO A 176 11.06 12.29 -7.85
C PRO A 176 11.80 11.03 -7.41
N LYS A 177 13.06 10.87 -7.81
CA LYS A 177 13.89 9.73 -7.42
C LYS A 177 14.42 9.84 -5.97
N ARG A 178 14.50 11.05 -5.41
CA ARG A 178 15.02 11.32 -4.05
C ARG A 178 13.88 11.62 -3.06
N VAL A 179 12.84 10.78 -3.03
CA VAL A 179 11.75 10.93 -2.04
C VAL A 179 11.82 9.89 -0.93
N PRO A 180 11.39 10.24 0.30
CA PRO A 180 11.27 9.30 1.41
C PRO A 180 10.23 8.20 1.13
N PRO A 181 10.27 7.09 1.90
CA PRO A 181 9.35 5.97 1.76
C PRO A 181 7.91 6.31 2.15
N LEU A 182 7.76 7.11 3.19
CA LEU A 182 6.47 7.58 3.66
C LEU A 182 6.21 8.99 3.13
N ARG A 183 4.97 9.24 2.76
CA ARG A 183 4.54 10.59 2.38
C ARG A 183 4.46 11.47 3.63
N PRO A 184 4.66 12.79 3.52
CA PRO A 184 4.49 13.70 4.64
C PRO A 184 3.02 13.79 5.10
N GLY A 185 2.84 13.99 6.41
CA GLY A 185 1.54 14.09 7.07
C GLY A 185 0.84 12.74 7.26
N LEU A 186 -0.49 12.78 7.24
CA LEU A 186 -1.32 11.61 7.55
C LEU A 186 -1.16 10.47 6.53
N PRO A 187 -1.24 9.19 6.98
CA PRO A 187 -1.20 8.03 6.11
C PRO A 187 -2.24 8.04 4.99
N PRO A 188 -1.96 7.40 3.84
CA PRO A 188 -3.02 7.04 2.91
C PRO A 188 -4.00 6.08 3.60
N GLY A 189 -5.29 6.32 3.44
CA GLY A 189 -6.34 5.54 4.09
C GLY A 189 -6.59 5.91 5.57
N PHE A 190 -5.90 6.90 6.13
CA PHE A 190 -6.13 7.32 7.52
C PHE A 190 -7.54 7.87 7.73
N ARG A 191 -8.17 7.42 8.82
CA ARG A 191 -9.45 7.92 9.30
C ARG A 191 -9.31 8.41 10.73
N GLN A 192 -9.88 9.59 11.03
CA GLN A 192 -9.86 10.13 12.39
C GLN A 192 -10.71 9.26 13.33
N LYS A 193 -11.91 8.87 12.88
CA LYS A 193 -12.77 7.89 13.56
C LYS A 193 -12.55 6.52 12.90
N PRO A 194 -12.00 5.53 13.61
CA PRO A 194 -11.72 4.22 13.03
C PRO A 194 -13.04 3.44 12.88
N ASP A 195 -13.32 2.95 11.68
CA ASP A 195 -14.51 2.14 11.39
C ASP A 195 -14.16 0.65 11.43
N HIS A 196 -12.91 0.32 11.10
CA HIS A 196 -12.40 -1.04 11.02
C HIS A 196 -11.17 -1.22 11.94
N THR A 197 -10.92 -2.47 12.34
CA THR A 197 -9.73 -2.83 13.14
C THR A 197 -8.42 -2.41 12.48
N VAL A 198 -8.37 -2.43 11.14
CA VAL A 198 -7.21 -1.98 10.36
C VAL A 198 -6.87 -0.50 10.59
N ASP A 199 -7.86 0.34 10.88
CA ASP A 199 -7.64 1.77 11.08
C ASP A 199 -6.89 2.02 12.39
N CYS A 200 -7.18 1.23 13.43
CA CYS A 200 -6.44 1.25 14.70
C CYS A 200 -5.00 0.76 14.49
N VAL A 201 -4.81 -0.34 13.76
CA VAL A 201 -3.48 -0.88 13.44
C VAL A 201 -2.67 0.13 12.62
N LEU A 202 -3.28 0.79 11.63
CA LEU A 202 -2.62 1.84 10.84
C LEU A 202 -2.19 3.02 11.71
N LYS A 203 -3.04 3.47 12.63
CA LYS A 203 -2.71 4.54 13.59
C LYS A 203 -1.51 4.16 14.45
N GLU A 204 -1.52 2.96 15.01
CA GLU A 204 -0.45 2.45 15.86
C GLU A 204 0.87 2.32 15.08
N CYS A 205 0.85 1.67 13.91
CA CYS A 205 2.02 1.54 13.06
C CYS A 205 2.60 2.90 12.64
N HIS A 206 1.74 3.89 12.38
CA HIS A 206 2.17 5.23 12.05
C HIS A 206 2.83 5.93 13.25
N ALA A 207 2.22 5.85 14.43
CA ALA A 207 2.74 6.42 15.67
C ALA A 207 4.10 5.82 16.03
N LEU A 208 4.26 4.49 15.96
CA LEU A 208 5.52 3.80 16.22
C LEU A 208 6.65 4.29 15.30
N VAL A 209 6.36 4.46 14.01
CA VAL A 209 7.35 4.99 13.07
C VAL A 209 7.75 6.41 13.44
N LEU A 210 6.80 7.29 13.73
CA LEU A 210 7.09 8.69 14.10
C LEU A 210 7.89 8.77 15.40
N GLN A 211 7.54 7.96 16.40
CA GLN A 211 8.26 7.87 17.66
C GLN A 211 9.71 7.42 17.44
N HIS A 212 9.92 6.38 16.63
CA HIS A 212 11.28 5.96 16.27
C HIS A 212 12.02 7.06 15.49
N MET A 213 11.37 7.78 14.57
CA MET A 213 12.02 8.88 13.83
C MET A 213 12.51 9.97 14.80
N ALA A 214 11.64 10.40 15.72
CA ALA A 214 11.96 11.43 16.68
C ALA A 214 13.15 11.03 17.58
N LEU A 215 13.17 9.78 18.05
CA LEU A 215 14.27 9.28 18.88
C LEU A 215 15.62 9.26 18.16
N THR A 216 15.64 8.96 16.86
CA THR A 216 16.89 8.97 16.06
C THR A 216 17.38 10.37 15.72
N ASP A 217 16.50 11.36 15.70
CA ASP A 217 16.88 12.75 15.42
C ASP A 217 17.47 13.44 16.67
N THR A 218 17.20 12.90 17.87
CA THR A 218 17.71 13.39 19.15
C THR A 218 19.01 12.76 19.63
N SER A 219 19.48 11.68 18.98
CA SER A 219 20.69 10.92 19.32
C SER A 219 21.85 11.26 18.38
#